data_AF-A0A916FSW7-F1
#
_entry.id   AF-A0A916FSW7-F1
#
_cell.length_a   1.000
_cell.length_b   1.000
_cell.length_c   1.000
_cell.angle_alpha   90.00
_cell.angle_beta   90.00
_cell.angle_gamma   90.00
#
_symmetry.space_group_name_H-M   'P 1'
#
loop_
_entity.id
_entity.type
_entity.pdbx_description
1 polymer ?
#
loop_
_entity_poly.entity_id
_entity_poly.type
_entity_poly.pdbx_seq_one_letter_code
_entity_poly.pdbx_strand_id
1 'polypeptide(L)'
;MKIHVLLKKEELDAQRLPGKTVVVLDILFATSSIVAALAHGAAEVIPTLDGAAAQAEAAHHPSGSCVLSGELNAETLPGFVHPTPLALLAENLQGKTLVYSTTNGTVAVNKSREADHVYAAALLNGEAVVAHIGQHHADETVLIVCSG
;
A
#
# COMPACT_ATOMS: atom_id res chain seq x y z
N MET A 1 -19.26 -7.09 13.70
CA MET A 1 -18.30 -6.09 13.19
C MET A 1 -18.47 -4.71 13.85
N LYS A 2 -17.37 -4.11 14.30
CA LYS A 2 -17.30 -2.66 14.63
C LYS A 2 -16.43 -1.98 13.58
N ILE A 3 -16.81 -0.79 13.11
CA ILE A 3 -16.05 -0.04 12.10
C ILE A 3 -15.65 1.30 12.68
N HIS A 4 -14.36 1.62 12.62
CA HIS A 4 -13.83 2.95 12.95
C HIS A 4 -13.12 3.52 11.72
N VAL A 5 -13.17 4.85 11.58
CA VAL A 5 -12.44 5.57 10.55
C VAL A 5 -11.43 6.48 11.23
N LEU A 6 -10.17 6.35 10.83
CA LEU A 6 -9.07 7.23 11.20
C LEU A 6 -8.80 8.14 9.99
N LEU A 7 -8.73 9.45 10.23
CA LEU A 7 -8.65 10.42 9.13
C LEU A 7 -7.23 10.64 8.61
N LYS A 8 -6.23 10.19 9.37
CA LYS A 8 -4.81 10.31 9.04
C LYS A 8 -4.03 9.16 9.65
N LYS A 9 -2.89 8.81 9.03
CA LYS A 9 -2.00 7.74 9.52
C LYS A 9 -1.41 8.00 10.90
N GLU A 10 -1.40 9.23 11.40
CA GLU A 10 -0.91 9.59 12.74
C GLU A 10 -1.88 9.18 13.86
N GLU A 11 -3.14 8.85 13.54
CA GLU A 11 -4.11 8.36 14.51
C GLU A 11 -3.97 6.85 14.79
N LEU A 12 -3.14 6.15 14.01
CA LEU A 12 -2.81 4.76 14.25
C LEU A 12 -1.99 4.61 15.54
N ASP A 13 -2.46 3.72 16.41
CA ASP A 13 -1.77 3.30 17.62
C ASP A 13 -1.46 1.81 17.52
N ALA A 14 -0.19 1.49 17.28
CA ALA A 14 0.30 0.13 17.08
C ALA A 14 -0.06 -0.81 18.25
N GLN A 15 -0.13 -0.32 19.48
CA GLN A 15 -0.50 -1.14 20.66
C GLN A 15 -1.95 -1.58 20.64
N ARG A 16 -2.79 -0.91 19.85
CA ARG A 16 -4.22 -1.16 19.72
C ARG A 16 -4.58 -1.87 18.42
N LEU A 17 -3.61 -2.25 17.58
CA LEU A 17 -3.85 -2.95 16.32
C LEU A 17 -4.04 -4.47 16.43
N PRO A 18 -3.39 -5.20 17.36
CA PRO A 18 -3.58 -6.64 17.44
C PRO A 18 -5.06 -7.05 17.57
N GLY A 19 -5.48 -8.10 16.86
CA GLY A 19 -6.87 -8.56 16.82
C GLY A 19 -7.80 -7.71 15.95
N LYS A 20 -7.26 -6.95 14.99
CA LYS A 20 -8.04 -6.07 14.10
C LYS A 20 -7.69 -6.30 12.63
N THR A 21 -8.67 -5.99 11.79
CA THR A 21 -8.49 -5.82 10.36
C THR A 21 -8.31 -4.33 10.06
N VAL A 22 -7.27 -3.97 9.32
CA VAL A 22 -7.00 -2.59 8.87
C VAL A 22 -7.18 -2.50 7.35
N VAL A 23 -7.91 -1.48 6.91
CA VAL A 23 -8.04 -1.10 5.51
C VAL A 23 -7.41 0.27 5.32
N VAL A 24 -6.29 0.33 4.60
CA VAL A 24 -5.61 1.58 4.28
C VAL A 24 -6.18 2.16 3.00
N LEU A 25 -6.49 3.46 3.06
CA LEU A 25 -6.94 4.28 1.95
C LEU A 25 -5.93 5.40 1.70
N ASP A 26 -5.40 5.44 0.48
CA ASP A 26 -4.64 6.57 -0.07
C ASP A 26 -4.96 6.62 -1.56
N ILE A 27 -6.09 7.25 -1.87
CA ILE A 27 -6.66 7.21 -3.21
C ILE A 27 -5.75 7.93 -4.22
N LEU A 28 -5.01 8.95 -3.78
CA LEU A 28 -4.17 9.82 -4.60
C LEU A 28 -2.72 9.83 -4.06
N PHE A 29 -1.90 8.83 -4.40
CA PHE A 29 -2.18 7.71 -5.32
C PHE A 29 -1.78 6.34 -4.79
N ALA A 30 -1.27 6.23 -3.55
CA ALA A 30 -0.52 5.05 -3.15
C ALA A 30 -1.32 3.74 -3.25
N THR A 31 -2.52 3.68 -2.66
CA THR A 31 -3.34 2.45 -2.69
C THR A 31 -3.92 2.18 -4.08
N SER A 32 -4.28 3.21 -4.83
CA SER A 32 -4.71 3.07 -6.23
C SER A 32 -3.60 2.47 -7.09
N SER A 33 -2.35 2.89 -6.88
CA SER A 33 -1.17 2.39 -7.58
C SER A 33 -0.83 0.95 -7.19
N ILE A 34 -0.92 0.60 -5.90
CA ILE A 34 -0.73 -0.77 -5.41
C ILE A 34 -1.75 -1.71 -6.09
N VAL A 35 -3.03 -1.33 -6.06
CA VAL A 35 -4.12 -2.12 -6.65
C VAL A 35 -3.92 -2.28 -8.16
N ALA A 36 -3.60 -1.18 -8.86
CA ALA A 36 -3.36 -1.23 -10.30
C ALA A 36 -2.15 -2.12 -10.66
N ALA A 37 -1.04 -2.00 -9.94
CA ALA A 37 0.16 -2.81 -10.19
C ALA A 37 -0.10 -4.31 -10.04
N LEU A 38 -0.75 -4.71 -8.94
CA LEU A 38 -1.11 -6.11 -8.69
C LEU A 38 -2.10 -6.64 -9.74
N ALA A 39 -3.12 -5.85 -10.09
CA ALA A 39 -4.09 -6.22 -11.13
C ALA A 39 -3.46 -6.38 -12.53
N HIS A 40 -2.30 -5.76 -12.77
CA HIS A 40 -1.56 -5.83 -14.04
C HIS A 40 -0.30 -6.70 -13.96
N GLY A 41 -0.29 -7.66 -13.03
CA GLY A 41 0.66 -8.76 -13.04
C GLY A 41 1.96 -8.54 -12.27
N ALA A 42 2.08 -7.47 -11.48
CA ALA A 42 3.13 -7.40 -10.47
C ALA A 42 3.04 -8.64 -9.55
N ALA A 43 4.18 -9.26 -9.26
CA ALA A 43 4.24 -10.44 -8.40
C ALA A 43 3.91 -10.09 -6.95
N GLU A 44 4.41 -8.94 -6.50
CA GLU A 44 4.16 -8.37 -5.18
C GLU A 44 4.42 -6.87 -5.19
N VAL A 45 3.97 -6.19 -4.13
CA VAL A 45 4.32 -4.79 -3.87
C VAL A 45 4.93 -4.70 -2.47
N ILE A 46 6.12 -4.13 -2.37
CA ILE A 46 6.84 -3.92 -1.12
C ILE A 46 6.77 -2.43 -0.76
N PRO A 47 5.86 -2.02 0.15
CA PRO A 47 5.78 -0.65 0.62
C PRO A 47 6.95 -0.35 1.57
N THR A 48 7.77 0.64 1.25
CA THR A 48 8.87 1.09 2.12
C THR A 48 8.54 2.41 2.82
N LEU A 49 9.25 2.68 3.90
CA LEU A 49 9.09 3.91 4.69
C LEU A 49 9.63 5.15 3.97
N ASP A 50 10.68 5.00 3.18
CA ASP A 50 11.32 6.08 2.43
C ASP A 50 12.09 5.54 1.20
N GLY A 51 12.65 6.46 0.41
CA GLY A 51 13.42 6.15 -0.79
C GLY A 51 14.72 5.41 -0.53
N ALA A 52 15.37 5.63 0.62
CA ALA A 52 16.61 4.93 0.97
C ALA A 52 16.31 3.45 1.29
N ALA A 53 15.25 3.20 2.06
CA ALA A 53 14.74 1.86 2.31
C ALA A 53 14.30 1.16 1.01
N ALA A 54 13.69 1.89 0.07
CA ALA A 54 13.36 1.34 -1.25
C ALA A 54 14.61 0.92 -2.04
N GLN A 55 15.65 1.75 -2.08
CA GLN A 55 16.90 1.41 -2.75
C GLN A 55 17.59 0.20 -2.10
N ALA A 56 17.60 0.16 -0.76
CA ALA A 56 18.15 -0.96 -0.02
C ALA A 56 17.38 -2.26 -0.28
N GLU A 57 16.05 -2.20 -0.32
CA GLU A 57 15.21 -3.34 -0.66
C GLU A 57 15.51 -3.85 -2.07
N ALA A 58 15.49 -2.97 -3.08
CA ALA A 58 15.77 -3.35 -4.46
C ALA A 58 17.16 -3.98 -4.67
N ALA A 59 18.15 -3.65 -3.83
CA ALA A 59 19.48 -4.26 -3.87
C ALA A 59 19.48 -5.75 -3.49
N HIS A 60 18.45 -6.24 -2.79
CA HIS A 60 18.27 -7.68 -2.50
C HIS A 60 17.64 -8.45 -3.66
N HIS A 61 17.14 -7.76 -4.70
CA HIS A 61 16.48 -8.38 -5.84
C HIS A 61 17.45 -8.50 -7.04
N PRO A 62 17.35 -9.57 -7.85
CA PRO A 62 18.11 -9.68 -9.09
C PRO A 62 17.90 -8.48 -10.01
N SER A 63 18.94 -8.09 -10.76
CA SER A 63 18.84 -6.97 -11.71
C SER A 63 17.69 -7.16 -12.70
N GLY A 64 16.84 -6.15 -12.84
CA GLY A 64 15.68 -6.16 -13.74
C GLY A 64 14.44 -6.92 -13.23
N SER A 65 14.51 -7.54 -12.05
CA SER A 65 13.37 -8.25 -11.44
C SER A 65 12.44 -7.35 -10.62
N CYS A 66 12.85 -6.11 -10.35
CA CYS A 66 12.04 -5.13 -9.63
C CYS A 66 11.86 -3.82 -10.41
N VAL A 67 10.81 -3.09 -10.06
CA VAL A 67 10.56 -1.70 -10.45
C VAL A 67 10.59 -0.85 -9.17
N LEU A 68 11.40 0.21 -9.17
CA LEU A 68 11.41 1.20 -8.10
C LEU A 68 10.48 2.35 -8.47
N SER A 69 9.53 2.67 -7.60
CA SER A 69 8.62 3.79 -7.80
C SER A 69 8.32 4.51 -6.50
N GLY A 70 8.13 5.82 -6.56
CA GLY A 70 7.82 6.56 -5.36
C GLY A 70 7.98 8.07 -5.44
N GLU A 71 7.47 8.73 -4.41
CA GLU A 71 7.58 10.17 -4.21
C GLU A 71 7.92 10.53 -2.77
N LEU A 72 8.45 11.74 -2.62
CA LEU A 72 8.52 12.46 -1.35
C LEU A 72 7.95 13.86 -1.58
N ASN A 73 6.92 14.21 -0.82
CA ASN A 73 6.20 15.50 -0.93
C ASN A 73 5.72 15.81 -2.37
N ALA A 74 5.14 14.82 -3.03
CA ALA A 74 4.67 14.82 -4.42
C ALA A 74 5.76 14.94 -5.49
N GLU A 75 7.05 14.97 -5.12
CA GLU A 75 8.15 14.93 -6.07
C GLU A 75 8.63 13.49 -6.25
N THR A 76 8.73 13.04 -7.51
CA THR A 76 9.23 11.69 -7.82
C THR A 76 10.68 11.56 -7.39
N LEU A 77 11.00 10.45 -6.72
CA LEU A 77 12.35 10.18 -6.24
C LEU A 77 13.33 10.03 -7.42
N PRO A 78 14.57 10.57 -7.32
CA PRO A 78 15.54 10.47 -8.41
C PRO A 78 15.84 9.02 -8.82
N GLY A 79 15.64 8.69 -10.09
CA GLY A 79 15.84 7.35 -10.64
C GLY A 79 14.68 6.38 -10.40
N PHE A 80 13.56 6.84 -9.82
CA PHE A 80 12.35 6.05 -9.63
C PHE A 80 11.32 6.36 -10.72
N VAL A 81 10.45 5.40 -11.00
CA VAL A 81 9.26 5.57 -11.84
C VAL A 81 8.24 6.44 -11.09
N HIS A 82 7.55 7.31 -11.80
CA HIS A 82 6.51 8.17 -11.23
C HIS A 82 5.42 7.31 -10.53
N PRO A 83 4.94 7.68 -9.33
CA PRO A 83 4.12 6.81 -8.47
C PRO A 83 2.65 6.68 -8.89
N THR A 84 2.26 7.20 -10.04
CA THR A 84 0.85 7.13 -10.47
C THR A 84 0.53 5.78 -11.10
N PRO A 85 -0.74 5.33 -11.04
CA PRO A 85 -1.13 4.08 -11.69
C PRO A 85 -0.75 4.08 -13.17
N LEU A 86 -1.04 5.16 -13.90
CA LEU A 86 -0.75 5.24 -15.34
C LEU A 86 0.76 5.12 -15.66
N ALA A 87 1.61 5.71 -14.83
CA ALA A 87 3.06 5.63 -15.04
C ALA A 87 3.59 4.22 -14.75
N LEU A 88 3.10 3.58 -13.68
CA LEU A 88 3.43 2.19 -13.37
C LEU A 88 2.98 1.22 -14.47
N LEU A 89 1.81 1.45 -15.07
CA LEU A 89 1.30 0.62 -16.16
C LEU A 89 2.06 0.81 -17.48
N ALA A 90 2.85 1.88 -17.62
CA ALA A 90 3.77 2.03 -18.75
C ALA A 90 5.02 1.16 -18.61
N GLU A 91 5.30 0.67 -17.39
CA GLU A 91 6.39 -0.26 -17.11
C GLU A 91 5.97 -1.71 -17.34
N ASN A 92 6.95 -2.57 -17.64
CA ASN A 92 6.72 -4.00 -17.64
C ASN A 92 6.75 -4.55 -16.20
N LEU A 93 5.58 -4.62 -15.56
CA LEU A 93 5.39 -5.14 -14.20
C LEU A 93 5.21 -6.67 -14.13
N GLN A 94 4.98 -7.35 -15.26
CA GLN A 94 4.60 -8.76 -15.26
C GLN A 94 5.65 -9.64 -14.56
N GLY A 95 5.25 -10.28 -13.46
CA GLY A 95 6.08 -11.14 -12.64
C GLY A 95 7.18 -10.41 -11.86
N LYS A 96 7.19 -9.06 -11.85
CA LYS A 96 8.19 -8.26 -11.16
C LYS A 96 7.68 -7.77 -9.80
N THR A 97 8.62 -7.53 -8.89
CA THR A 97 8.36 -6.89 -7.61
C THR A 97 8.32 -5.38 -7.79
N LEU A 98 7.25 -4.73 -7.31
CA LEU A 98 7.20 -3.27 -7.21
C LEU A 98 7.70 -2.85 -5.82
N VAL A 99 8.85 -2.19 -5.75
CA VAL A 99 9.34 -1.57 -4.51
C VAL A 99 8.86 -0.12 -4.48
N TYR A 100 8.01 0.21 -3.52
CA TYR A 100 7.16 1.39 -3.57
C TYR A 100 7.30 2.28 -2.34
N SER A 101 7.57 3.57 -2.52
CA SER A 101 7.72 4.53 -1.42
C SER A 101 6.89 5.79 -1.64
N THR A 102 6.08 6.17 -0.67
CA THR A 102 5.26 7.39 -0.71
C THR A 102 5.25 8.05 0.66
N THR A 103 4.98 9.35 0.69
CA THR A 103 4.91 10.18 1.89
C THR A 103 3.85 9.68 2.88
N ASN A 104 2.72 9.18 2.37
CA ASN A 104 1.56 8.85 3.19
C ASN A 104 1.19 7.36 3.16
N GLY A 105 0.76 6.83 2.01
CA GLY A 105 0.16 5.51 1.96
C GLY A 105 1.07 4.35 2.33
N THR A 106 2.32 4.31 1.83
CA THR A 106 3.27 3.23 2.18
C THR A 106 3.68 3.29 3.65
N VAL A 107 3.71 4.49 4.24
CA VAL A 107 3.89 4.71 5.68
C VAL A 107 2.67 4.23 6.46
N ALA A 108 1.45 4.50 5.99
CA ALA A 108 0.21 4.04 6.62
C ALA A 108 0.09 2.51 6.61
N VAL A 109 0.44 1.87 5.49
CA VAL A 109 0.51 0.41 5.39
C VAL A 109 1.54 -0.16 6.37
N ASN A 110 2.75 0.40 6.44
CA ASN A 110 3.77 -0.04 7.39
C ASN A 110 3.34 0.14 8.86
N LYS A 111 2.73 1.28 9.21
CA LYS A 111 2.20 1.54 10.55
C LYS A 111 1.07 0.58 10.95
N SER A 112 0.43 -0.06 9.97
CA SER A 112 -0.65 -1.02 10.18
C SER A 112 -0.17 -2.46 10.43
N ARG A 113 1.15 -2.72 10.36
CA ARG A 113 1.73 -4.08 10.38
C ARG A 113 1.43 -4.95 11.61
N GLU A 114 1.08 -4.33 12.74
CA GLU A 114 0.74 -5.06 13.97
C GLU A 114 -0.73 -5.51 14.01
N ALA A 115 -1.52 -5.17 12.99
CA ALA A 115 -2.86 -5.70 12.79
C ALA A 115 -2.79 -7.13 12.25
N ASP A 116 -3.79 -7.94 12.59
CA ASP A 116 -3.87 -9.34 12.12
C ASP A 116 -4.03 -9.39 10.60
N HIS A 117 -4.74 -8.42 10.04
CA HIS A 117 -4.97 -8.29 8.60
C HIS A 117 -4.82 -6.84 8.13
N VAL A 118 -4.15 -6.63 7.00
CA VAL A 118 -3.97 -5.31 6.37
C VAL A 118 -4.35 -5.39 4.90
N TYR A 119 -5.25 -4.51 4.47
CA TYR A 119 -5.70 -4.40 3.09
C TYR A 119 -5.38 -3.01 2.54
N ALA A 120 -4.77 -2.94 1.36
CA ALA A 120 -4.75 -1.73 0.55
C ALA A 120 -6.04 -1.67 -0.27
N ALA A 121 -6.84 -0.63 -0.07
CA ALA A 121 -8.09 -0.43 -0.80
C ALA A 121 -8.11 0.91 -1.50
N ALA A 122 -8.74 0.92 -2.67
CA ALA A 122 -8.98 2.10 -3.48
C ALA A 122 -10.39 2.03 -4.07
N LEU A 123 -10.81 3.09 -4.76
CA LEU A 123 -12.07 3.06 -5.52
C LEU A 123 -12.11 1.92 -6.53
N LEU A 124 -10.95 1.47 -7.01
CA LEU A 124 -10.78 0.39 -7.99
C LEU A 124 -11.18 -1.00 -7.49
N ASN A 125 -11.05 -1.27 -6.18
CA ASN A 125 -11.29 -2.60 -5.59
C ASN A 125 -12.17 -2.58 -4.34
N GLY A 126 -12.82 -1.45 -4.04
CA GLY A 126 -13.60 -1.27 -2.81
C GLY A 126 -14.66 -2.33 -2.58
N GLU A 127 -15.44 -2.68 -3.61
CA GLU A 127 -16.46 -3.73 -3.52
C GLU A 127 -15.85 -5.10 -3.18
N ALA A 128 -14.72 -5.44 -3.81
CA ALA A 128 -14.04 -6.71 -3.57
C ALA A 128 -13.49 -6.79 -2.14
N VAL A 129 -12.91 -5.70 -1.62
CA VAL A 129 -12.40 -5.63 -0.24
C VAL A 129 -13.55 -5.75 0.77
N VAL A 130 -14.65 -5.03 0.55
CA VAL A 130 -15.83 -5.11 1.43
C VAL A 130 -16.42 -6.51 1.44
N ALA A 131 -16.59 -7.14 0.27
CA ALA A 131 -17.09 -8.51 0.18
C ALA A 131 -16.15 -9.50 0.89
N HIS A 132 -14.84 -9.37 0.70
CA HIS A 132 -13.85 -10.23 1.33
C HIS A 132 -13.86 -10.11 2.86
N ILE A 133 -13.87 -8.89 3.39
CA ILE A 133 -13.95 -8.63 4.84
C ILE A 133 -15.27 -9.14 5.42
N GLY A 134 -16.40 -8.90 4.73
CA GLY A 134 -17.70 -9.38 5.18
C GLY A 134 -17.82 -10.90 5.23
N GLN A 135 -17.06 -11.62 4.41
CA GLN A 135 -17.05 -13.08 4.39
C GLN A 135 -16.08 -13.70 5.40
N HIS A 136 -14.91 -13.08 5.62
CA HIS A 136 -13.81 -13.71 6.38
C HIS A 136 -13.60 -13.08 7.77
N HIS A 137 -14.03 -11.83 7.98
CA HIS A 137 -13.69 -11.01 9.15
C HIS A 137 -14.93 -10.37 9.81
N ALA A 138 -16.10 -10.98 9.64
CA ALA A 138 -17.39 -10.40 10.05
C ALA A 138 -17.50 -10.06 11.55
N ASP A 139 -16.73 -10.74 12.39
CA ASP A 139 -16.73 -10.55 13.85
C ASP A 139 -15.63 -9.63 14.35
N GLU A 140 -14.68 -9.24 13.50
CA GLU A 140 -13.55 -8.40 13.88
C GLU A 140 -13.92 -6.91 13.99
N THR A 141 -13.03 -6.16 14.64
CA THR A 141 -13.05 -4.70 14.54
C THR A 141 -12.27 -4.30 13.29
N VAL A 142 -12.92 -3.55 12.41
CA VAL A 142 -12.31 -2.99 11.20
C VAL A 142 -11.92 -1.53 11.45
N LEU A 143 -10.66 -1.20 11.15
CA LEU A 143 -10.17 0.17 11.11
C LEU A 143 -9.96 0.58 9.65
N ILE A 144 -10.68 1.59 9.19
CA ILE A 144 -10.42 2.23 7.90
C ILE A 144 -9.48 3.41 8.18
N VAL A 145 -8.33 3.44 7.52
CA VAL A 145 -7.29 4.45 7.76
C VAL A 145 -7.11 5.27 6.49
N CYS A 146 -7.54 6.52 6.50
CA CYS A 146 -7.13 7.49 5.52
C CYS A 146 -5.67 7.88 5.80
N SER A 147 -4.81 7.86 4.79
CA SER A 147 -3.36 8.00 5.00
C SER A 147 -2.91 9.44 5.29
N GLY A 148 -3.73 10.42 4.94
CA GLY A 148 -3.51 11.86 5.13
C GLY A 148 -4.42 12.70 4.24
#